data_AF-A0A1Q8B9T3-F1
#
_entry.id   AF-A0A1Q8B9T3-F1
#
_cell.length_a   1.000
_cell.length_b   1.000
_cell.length_c   1.000
_cell.angle_alpha   90.00
_cell.angle_beta   90.00
_cell.angle_gamma   90.00
#
_symmetry.space_group_name_H-M   'P 1'
#
loop_
_entity.id
_entity.type
_entity.pdbx_description
1 polymer ?
#
loop_
_entity_poly.entity_id
_entity_poly.type
_entity_poly.pdbx_seq_one_letter_code
_entity_poly.pdbx_strand_id
1 'polypeptide(L)'
;MTNSGQENPTSNQEKVLSGLEVEAVLRLGSEHLFLLFTQTRLILAHQEKIGRSAVPMYGMLGKMSEGLGRSRVKTGSLQKMADTDPEAILLLRPENFAVEYPRIVSMRIESDQGSKAKIILVTADQKIELRASTHAAEGVREFVQSVLAGRVEYRR
;
A
#
# COMPACT_ATOMS: atom_id res chain seq x y z
N MET A 1 -42.20 25.72 11.30
CA MET A 1 -41.01 25.72 12.19
C MET A 1 -40.27 24.42 11.95
N THR A 2 -38.99 24.59 11.64
CA THR A 2 -38.00 23.63 11.12
C THR A 2 -37.67 22.51 12.11
N ASN A 3 -37.39 21.31 11.61
CA ASN A 3 -36.08 20.71 11.91
C ASN A 3 -35.66 19.75 10.80
N SER A 4 -34.73 20.23 9.99
CA SER A 4 -33.96 19.51 8.99
C SER A 4 -32.99 18.57 9.70
N GLY A 5 -33.27 17.27 9.66
CA GLY A 5 -32.29 16.25 10.00
C GLY A 5 -31.17 16.28 8.97
N GLN A 6 -30.04 16.88 9.33
CA GLN A 6 -28.80 16.77 8.56
C GLN A 6 -28.31 15.32 8.66
N GLU A 7 -28.51 14.56 7.57
CA GLU A 7 -27.72 13.37 7.31
C GLU A 7 -26.26 13.82 7.17
N ASN A 8 -25.41 13.44 8.13
CA ASN A 8 -23.97 13.59 7.96
C ASN A 8 -23.55 12.73 6.77
N PRO A 9 -23.01 13.30 5.67
CA PRO A 9 -22.44 12.48 4.62
C PRO A 9 -21.27 11.71 5.23
N THR A 10 -21.34 10.39 5.18
CA THR A 10 -20.25 9.49 5.56
C THR A 10 -18.96 10.02 4.96
N SER A 11 -18.01 10.45 5.79
CA SER A 11 -16.71 10.91 5.31
C SER A 11 -16.07 9.73 4.57
N ASN A 12 -16.06 9.80 3.24
CA ASN A 12 -15.52 8.78 2.36
C ASN A 12 -13.98 8.85 2.41
N GLN A 13 -13.43 8.66 3.61
CA GLN A 13 -12.00 8.73 3.87
C GLN A 13 -11.37 7.43 3.37
N GLU A 14 -10.49 7.59 2.39
CA GLU A 14 -9.75 6.51 1.76
C GLU A 14 -8.99 5.70 2.83
N LYS A 15 -8.94 4.37 2.69
CA LYS A 15 -8.20 3.48 3.61
C LYS A 15 -7.24 2.59 2.86
N VAL A 16 -6.16 2.19 3.52
CA VAL A 16 -5.30 1.09 3.08
C VAL A 16 -6.04 -0.23 3.24
N LEU A 17 -6.20 -0.98 2.15
CA LEU A 17 -6.91 -2.24 2.09
C LEU A 17 -5.96 -3.44 2.18
N SER A 18 -4.78 -3.32 1.57
CA SER A 18 -3.77 -4.36 1.53
C SER A 18 -2.38 -3.76 1.35
N GLY A 19 -1.35 -4.58 1.50
CA GLY A 19 0.00 -4.15 1.22
C GLY A 19 1.03 -5.23 1.52
N LEU A 20 2.24 -5.00 1.07
CA LEU A 20 3.38 -5.88 1.29
C LEU A 20 4.68 -5.08 1.40
N GLU A 21 5.65 -5.67 2.08
CA GLU A 21 7.02 -5.20 2.08
C GLU A 21 7.69 -5.51 0.75
N VAL A 22 8.39 -4.51 0.20
CA VAL A 22 9.12 -4.63 -1.04
C VAL A 22 10.50 -3.98 -0.91
N GLU A 23 11.39 -4.32 -1.82
CA GLU A 23 12.76 -3.81 -1.93
C GLU A 23 12.95 -3.24 -3.34
N ALA A 24 13.27 -1.95 -3.44
CA ALA A 24 13.68 -1.33 -4.70
C ALA A 24 15.19 -1.51 -4.86
N VAL A 25 15.63 -2.07 -5.99
CA VAL A 25 17.06 -2.27 -6.28
C VAL A 25 17.59 -1.05 -7.01
N LEU A 26 18.50 -0.32 -6.38
CA LEU A 26 19.13 0.89 -6.93
C LEU A 26 20.56 0.55 -7.43
N ARG A 27 21.18 1.48 -8.17
CA ARG A 27 22.56 1.29 -8.66
C ARG A 27 23.59 1.14 -7.53
N LEU A 28 23.33 1.75 -6.37
CA LEU A 28 24.15 1.65 -5.17
C LEU A 28 23.26 1.28 -3.98
N GLY A 29 22.98 -0.02 -3.85
CA GLY A 29 22.24 -0.58 -2.72
C GLY A 29 20.78 -0.85 -3.02
N SER A 30 20.01 -1.05 -1.97
CA SER A 30 18.59 -1.30 -2.05
C SER A 30 17.84 -0.55 -0.97
N GLU A 31 16.58 -0.29 -1.26
CA GLU A 31 15.71 0.46 -0.36
C GLU A 31 14.48 -0.36 -0.01
N HIS A 32 14.19 -0.44 1.29
CA HIS A 32 13.02 -1.13 1.80
C HIS A 32 11.82 -0.18 1.82
N LEU A 33 10.75 -0.63 1.16
CA LEU A 33 9.51 0.12 0.99
C LEU A 33 8.32 -0.75 1.41
N PHE A 34 7.16 -0.12 1.49
CA PHE A 34 5.86 -0.75 1.51
C PHE A 34 5.15 -0.42 0.20
N LEU A 35 4.64 -1.45 -0.46
CA LEU A 35 3.68 -1.31 -1.54
C LEU A 35 2.30 -1.46 -0.93
N LEU A 36 1.59 -0.35 -0.78
CA LEU A 36 0.28 -0.29 -0.15
C LEU A 36 -0.80 -0.10 -1.22
N PHE A 37 -1.92 -0.77 -1.03
CA PHE A 37 -3.08 -0.66 -1.89
C PHE A 37 -4.22 -0.07 -1.10
N THR A 38 -4.83 0.98 -1.66
CA THR A 38 -5.98 1.64 -1.05
C THR A 38 -7.25 1.35 -1.86
N GLN A 39 -8.31 2.11 -1.61
CA GLN A 39 -9.54 2.02 -2.40
C GLN A 39 -9.38 2.57 -3.82
N THR A 40 -8.48 3.54 -4.03
CA THR A 40 -8.42 4.33 -5.27
C THR A 40 -7.04 4.34 -5.93
N ARG A 41 -5.98 4.00 -5.20
CA ARG A 41 -4.59 4.12 -5.68
C ARG A 41 -3.66 3.12 -4.99
N LEU A 42 -2.46 3.05 -5.53
CA LEU A 42 -1.32 2.37 -4.94
C LEU A 42 -0.39 3.42 -4.34
N ILE A 43 0.17 3.16 -3.17
CA ILE A 43 1.16 4.01 -2.52
C ILE A 43 2.46 3.23 -2.38
N LEU A 44 3.56 3.83 -2.83
CA LEU A 44 4.90 3.34 -2.53
C LEU A 44 5.44 4.21 -1.40
N ALA A 45 5.61 3.61 -0.22
CA ALA A 45 6.01 4.31 1.00
C ALA A 45 7.33 3.76 1.54
N HIS A 46 8.22 4.63 2.01
CA HIS A 46 9.49 4.21 2.59
C HIS A 46 9.30 3.55 3.97
N GLN A 47 10.08 2.50 4.26
CA GLN A 47 10.05 1.87 5.57
C GLN A 47 10.73 2.75 6.62
N GLU A 48 9.94 3.36 7.50
CA GLU A 48 10.43 4.06 8.69
C GLU A 48 10.42 3.15 9.92
N LYS A 49 11.37 3.39 10.85
CA LYS A 49 11.27 2.85 12.21
C LYS A 49 10.20 3.65 12.96
N ILE A 50 8.94 3.28 12.81
CA ILE A 50 7.81 3.87 13.54
C ILE A 50 7.97 3.53 15.04
N GLY A 51 8.78 4.30 15.77
CA GLY A 51 9.07 4.02 17.17
C GLY A 51 9.98 4.95 17.97
N ARG A 52 10.69 5.95 17.41
CA ARG A 52 11.54 6.82 18.27
C ARG A 52 11.60 8.33 18.00
N SER A 53 11.06 8.85 16.89
CA SER A 53 11.12 10.31 16.66
C SER A 53 10.00 10.92 15.82
N ALA A 54 9.06 10.13 15.28
CA ALA A 54 7.91 10.70 14.60
C ALA A 54 6.86 11.05 15.65
N VAL A 55 6.95 12.25 16.22
CA VAL A 55 5.81 12.88 16.88
C VAL A 55 4.78 13.13 15.78
N PRO A 56 3.61 12.45 15.76
CA PRO A 56 2.53 12.85 14.89
C PRO A 56 1.95 14.12 15.51
N MET A 57 2.35 15.28 14.99
CA MET A 57 1.75 16.57 15.35
C MET A 57 0.36 16.73 14.71
N TYR A 58 -0.50 15.70 14.70
CA TYR A 58 -1.91 15.84 14.32
C TYR A 58 -2.80 14.83 15.06
N GLY A 59 -3.57 15.35 16.02
CA GLY A 59 -4.97 14.96 16.21
C GLY A 59 -5.27 13.67 16.96
N MET A 60 -5.56 13.81 18.26
CA MET A 60 -6.49 12.93 18.97
C MET A 60 -7.85 12.88 18.23
N LEU A 61 -8.34 11.68 17.89
CA LEU A 61 -9.74 11.22 17.68
C LEU A 61 -9.61 9.94 16.80
N GLY A 62 -10.18 8.77 17.03
CA GLY A 62 -11.21 8.30 17.93
C GLY A 62 -11.78 7.02 17.30
N LYS A 63 -11.48 5.85 17.91
CA LYS A 63 -12.26 4.60 17.99
C LYS A 63 -12.83 3.91 16.72
N MET A 64 -12.67 2.58 16.75
CA MET A 64 -13.44 1.50 16.08
C MET A 64 -13.00 1.09 14.65
N SER A 65 -12.08 0.14 14.59
CA SER A 65 -11.97 -0.82 13.48
C SER A 65 -12.41 -2.20 13.94
N GLU A 66 -13.72 -2.46 13.83
CA GLU A 66 -14.21 -3.83 13.75
C GLU A 66 -13.98 -4.37 12.34
N GLY A 67 -13.32 -5.52 12.27
CA GLY A 67 -13.48 -6.50 11.20
C GLY A 67 -12.76 -6.24 9.89
N LEU A 68 -11.47 -6.57 9.80
CA LEU A 68 -10.86 -7.01 8.54
C LEU A 68 -9.93 -8.22 8.79
N GLY A 69 -10.08 -9.23 7.93
CA GLY A 69 -9.55 -10.59 8.07
C GLY A 69 -8.11 -10.68 8.53
N ARG A 70 -7.89 -11.48 9.58
CA ARG A 70 -6.58 -11.84 10.10
C ARG A 70 -5.85 -12.75 9.12
N SER A 71 -5.01 -12.19 8.26
CA SER A 71 -3.86 -12.94 7.74
C SER A 71 -2.72 -12.83 8.74
N ARG A 72 -2.30 -13.97 9.31
CA ARG A 72 -1.15 -14.08 10.22
C ARG A 72 0.12 -13.65 9.46
N VAL A 73 0.99 -12.91 10.14
CA VAL A 73 2.31 -12.42 9.67
C VAL A 73 2.29 -11.10 8.87
N LYS A 74 1.57 -10.08 9.34
CA LYS A 74 1.96 -8.68 9.05
C LYS A 74 2.98 -8.25 10.10
N THR A 75 4.16 -7.79 9.68
CA THR A 75 5.14 -7.18 10.60
C THR A 75 4.50 -5.97 11.27
N GLY A 76 4.90 -5.64 12.50
CA GLY A 76 4.27 -4.55 13.25
C GLY A 76 4.29 -3.21 12.51
N SER A 77 5.28 -2.96 11.64
CA SER A 77 5.38 -1.74 10.84
C SER A 77 4.39 -1.70 9.67
N LEU A 78 4.21 -2.80 8.94
CA LEU A 78 3.22 -2.88 7.86
C LEU A 78 1.78 -2.73 8.40
N GLN A 79 1.50 -3.32 9.57
CA GLN A 79 0.19 -3.16 10.22
C GLN A 79 -0.06 -1.70 10.61
N LYS A 80 0.93 -1.03 11.22
CA LYS A 80 0.80 0.41 11.54
C LYS A 80 0.54 1.26 10.30
N MET A 81 1.22 0.98 9.18
CA MET A 81 0.95 1.67 7.92
C MET A 81 -0.46 1.39 7.41
N ALA A 82 -0.95 0.15 7.53
CA ALA A 82 -2.32 -0.18 7.13
C ALA A 82 -3.39 0.52 7.98
N ASP A 83 -3.08 0.85 9.23
CA ASP A 83 -3.96 1.60 10.13
C ASP A 83 -3.82 3.14 9.98
N THR A 84 -2.87 3.62 9.15
CA THR A 84 -2.63 5.05 8.92
C THR A 84 -3.42 5.54 7.72
N ASP A 85 -3.91 6.78 7.79
CA ASP A 85 -4.59 7.44 6.67
C ASP A 85 -3.65 7.60 5.46
N PRO A 86 -4.10 7.30 4.22
CA PRO A 86 -3.30 7.40 3.00
C PRO A 86 -2.62 8.77 2.79
N GLU A 87 -3.29 9.88 3.06
CA GLU A 87 -2.70 11.22 2.95
C GLU A 87 -1.64 11.44 4.03
N ALA A 88 -1.89 10.97 5.26
CA ALA A 88 -0.89 11.01 6.31
C ALA A 88 0.36 10.20 5.94
N ILE A 89 0.21 9.04 5.29
CA ILE A 89 1.35 8.23 4.79
C ILE A 89 2.17 9.03 3.78
N LEU A 90 1.53 9.70 2.82
CA LEU A 90 2.24 10.50 1.82
C LEU A 90 3.00 11.67 2.45
N LEU A 91 2.48 12.26 3.54
CA LEU A 91 3.14 13.34 4.27
C LEU A 91 4.30 12.89 5.16
N LEU A 92 4.45 11.59 5.44
CA LEU A 92 5.57 11.09 6.25
C LEU A 92 6.93 11.35 5.59
N ARG A 93 7.00 11.29 4.25
CA ARG A 93 8.22 11.52 3.48
C ARG A 93 7.93 12.09 2.10
N PRO A 94 8.69 13.11 1.64
CA PRO A 94 8.52 13.68 0.29
C PRO A 94 8.67 12.68 -0.85
N GLU A 95 9.38 11.58 -0.62
CA GLU A 95 9.64 10.53 -1.60
C GLU A 95 8.51 9.49 -1.66
N ASN A 96 7.59 9.48 -0.69
CA ASN A 96 6.39 8.67 -0.78
C ASN A 96 5.52 9.22 -1.92
N PHE A 97 5.04 8.33 -2.78
CA PHE A 97 4.18 8.74 -3.88
C PHE A 97 3.04 7.76 -4.08
N ALA A 98 1.97 8.29 -4.68
CA ALA A 98 0.82 7.50 -5.06
C ALA A 98 0.66 7.44 -6.58
N VAL A 99 0.11 6.32 -7.04
CA VAL A 99 -0.26 6.09 -8.43
C VAL A 99 -1.70 5.63 -8.46
N GLU A 100 -2.57 6.44 -9.04
CA GLU A 100 -3.97 6.06 -9.25
C GLU A 100 -4.07 4.83 -10.14
N TYR A 101 -5.03 3.94 -9.86
CA TYR A 101 -5.17 2.71 -10.62
C TYR A 101 -5.30 2.92 -12.13
N PRO A 102 -6.01 3.92 -12.67
CA PRO A 102 -6.07 4.17 -14.12
C PRO A 102 -4.71 4.50 -14.76
N ARG A 103 -3.76 5.05 -13.98
CA ARG A 103 -2.40 5.40 -14.47
C ARG A 103 -1.43 4.21 -14.47
N ILE A 104 -1.83 3.08 -13.91
CA ILE A 104 -1.06 1.83 -13.99
C ILE A 104 -1.31 1.20 -15.36
N VAL A 105 -0.25 1.05 -16.15
CA VAL A 105 -0.28 0.43 -17.47
C VAL A 105 -0.22 -1.08 -17.33
N SER A 106 0.71 -1.59 -16.52
CA SER A 106 0.81 -3.01 -16.20
C SER A 106 1.53 -3.27 -14.88
N MET A 107 1.23 -4.40 -14.27
CA MET A 107 2.00 -4.97 -13.17
C MET A 107 2.33 -6.41 -13.51
N ARG A 108 3.61 -6.78 -13.49
CA ARG A 108 4.03 -8.17 -13.65
C ARG A 108 4.65 -8.67 -12.36
N ILE A 109 4.23 -9.85 -11.92
CA ILE A 109 4.79 -10.53 -10.75
C ILE A 109 5.41 -11.83 -11.26
N GLU A 110 6.74 -11.89 -11.25
CA GLU A 110 7.54 -13.03 -11.67
C GLU A 110 8.11 -13.69 -10.42
N SER A 111 7.58 -14.86 -10.05
CA SER A 111 8.15 -15.66 -8.97
C SER A 111 9.35 -16.43 -9.52
N ASP A 112 10.55 -16.24 -8.97
CA ASP A 112 11.63 -17.18 -9.24
C ASP A 112 11.39 -18.47 -8.43
N GLN A 113 12.02 -19.59 -8.82
CA GLN A 113 11.94 -20.84 -8.05
C GLN A 113 12.56 -20.73 -6.63
N GLY A 114 13.00 -19.55 -6.22
CA GLY A 114 13.51 -19.23 -4.90
C GLY A 114 12.51 -18.44 -4.04
N SER A 115 13.04 -17.73 -3.06
CA SER A 115 12.27 -17.07 -2.00
C SER A 115 11.82 -15.65 -2.33
N LYS A 116 12.22 -15.11 -3.50
CA LYS A 116 11.92 -13.74 -3.91
C LYS A 116 11.09 -13.72 -5.20
N ALA A 117 10.06 -12.88 -5.21
CA ALA A 117 9.34 -12.50 -6.43
C ALA A 117 9.85 -11.15 -6.94
N LYS A 118 10.03 -11.03 -8.25
CA LYS A 118 10.26 -9.76 -8.94
C LYS A 118 8.90 -9.15 -9.31
N ILE A 119 8.69 -7.91 -8.91
CA ILE A 119 7.50 -7.13 -9.26
C ILE A 119 7.94 -6.01 -10.20
N ILE A 120 7.37 -5.95 -11.39
CA ILE A 120 7.60 -4.89 -12.37
C ILE A 120 6.31 -4.09 -12.50
N LEU A 121 6.32 -2.85 -12.02
CA LEU A 121 5.19 -1.93 -12.10
C LEU A 121 5.47 -0.90 -13.19
N VAL A 122 4.64 -0.88 -14.24
CA VAL A 122 4.68 0.13 -15.31
C VAL A 122 3.50 1.07 -15.11
N THR A 123 3.82 2.35 -14.97
CA THR A 123 2.87 3.44 -14.87
C THR A 123 2.93 4.30 -16.14
N ALA A 124 2.04 5.28 -16.26
CA ALA A 124 2.08 6.24 -17.37
C ALA A 124 3.41 7.02 -17.43
N ASP A 125 4.07 7.24 -16.29
CA ASP A 125 5.26 8.10 -16.21
C ASP A 125 6.58 7.32 -16.09
N GLN A 126 6.53 6.12 -15.49
CA GLN A 126 7.75 5.38 -15.14
C GLN A 126 7.54 3.88 -15.00
N LYS A 127 8.66 3.15 -15.09
CA LYS A 127 8.78 1.73 -14.77
C LYS A 127 9.55 1.58 -13.46
N ILE A 128 8.98 0.82 -12.53
CA ILE A 128 9.54 0.55 -11.19
C ILE A 128 9.78 -0.96 -11.08
N GLU A 129 10.98 -1.35 -10.68
CA GLU A 129 11.31 -2.75 -10.38
C GLU A 129 11.50 -2.94 -8.88
N LEU A 130 10.73 -3.86 -8.32
CA LEU A 130 10.67 -4.16 -6.90
C LEU A 130 10.92 -5.66 -6.69
N ARG A 131 11.37 -6.03 -5.49
CA ARG A 131 11.47 -7.41 -5.03
C ARG A 131 10.66 -7.59 -3.75
N ALA A 132 9.96 -8.70 -3.62
CA ALA A 132 9.27 -9.09 -2.40
C ALA A 132 9.58 -10.53 -2.06
N SER A 133 9.23 -11.00 -0.86
CA SER A 133 9.19 -12.45 -0.66
C SER A 133 8.07 -13.06 -1.50
N THR A 134 8.29 -14.26 -2.02
CA THR A 134 7.28 -14.97 -2.83
C THR A 134 5.96 -15.13 -2.06
N HIS A 135 6.04 -15.38 -0.75
CA HIS A 135 4.86 -15.48 0.12
C HIS A 135 4.07 -14.17 0.21
N ALA A 136 4.75 -13.03 0.37
CA ALA A 136 4.09 -11.73 0.45
C ALA A 136 3.44 -11.34 -0.89
N ALA A 137 4.11 -11.64 -2.01
CA ALA A 137 3.57 -11.40 -3.35
C ALA A 137 2.30 -12.24 -3.63
N GLU A 138 2.29 -13.52 -3.26
CA GLU A 138 1.09 -14.35 -3.36
C GLU A 138 -0.02 -13.89 -2.40
N GLY A 139 0.33 -13.39 -1.20
CA GLY A 139 -0.64 -12.90 -0.21
C GLY A 139 -1.48 -11.70 -0.67
N VAL A 140 -1.02 -10.94 -1.66
CA VAL A 140 -1.79 -9.81 -2.25
C VAL A 140 -2.41 -10.14 -3.60
N ARG A 141 -2.26 -11.38 -4.09
CA ARG A 141 -2.61 -11.76 -5.46
C ARG A 141 -4.08 -11.48 -5.81
N GLU A 142 -5.00 -12.02 -5.03
CA GLU A 142 -6.44 -11.87 -5.28
C GLU A 142 -6.84 -10.39 -5.29
N PHE A 143 -6.28 -9.62 -4.35
CA PHE A 143 -6.52 -8.19 -4.27
C PHE A 143 -6.02 -7.47 -5.53
N VAL A 144 -4.76 -7.67 -5.91
CA VAL A 144 -4.16 -7.04 -7.09
C VAL A 144 -4.92 -7.40 -8.36
N GLN A 145 -5.34 -8.67 -8.51
CA GLN A 145 -6.17 -9.12 -9.62
C GLN A 145 -7.52 -8.39 -9.65
N SER A 146 -8.15 -8.17 -8.49
CA SER A 146 -9.43 -7.46 -8.43
C SER A 146 -9.34 -5.99 -8.83
N VAL A 147 -8.25 -5.28 -8.48
CA VAL A 147 -8.13 -3.83 -8.73
C VAL A 147 -7.43 -3.49 -10.06
N LEU A 148 -6.50 -4.33 -10.53
CA LEU A 148 -5.79 -4.10 -11.80
C LEU A 148 -6.40 -4.88 -12.97
N ALA A 149 -7.26 -5.87 -12.71
CA ALA A 149 -7.94 -6.69 -13.71
C ALA A 149 -6.96 -7.20 -14.78
N GLY A 150 -7.24 -6.93 -16.06
CA GLY A 150 -6.40 -7.38 -17.19
C GLY A 150 -5.01 -6.75 -17.29
N ARG A 151 -4.62 -5.88 -16.34
CA ARG A 151 -3.31 -5.22 -16.31
C ARG A 151 -2.30 -5.89 -15.40
N VAL A 152 -2.66 -7.00 -14.74
CA VAL A 152 -1.72 -7.79 -13.94
C VAL A 152 -1.40 -9.14 -14.60
N GLU A 153 -0.12 -9.49 -14.64
CA GLU A 153 0.38 -10.77 -15.15
C GLU A 153 1.19 -11.50 -14.07
N TYR A 154 0.89 -12.78 -13.84
CA TYR A 154 1.63 -13.64 -12.92
C TYR A 154 2.42 -14.67 -13.72
N ARG A 155 3.74 -14.70 -13.54
CA ARG A 155 4.65 -15.68 -14.15
C ARG A 155 5.31 -16.53 -13.07
N ARG A 156 5.46 -17.82 -13.38
CA ARG A 156 6.15 -18.82 -12.57
C ARG A 156 7.43 -19.26 -13.26
#